data_AF-A0A520HZB2-F1
#
_entry.id   AF-A0A520HZB2-F1
#
_cell.length_a   1.000
_cell.length_b   1.000
_cell.length_c   1.000
_cell.angle_alpha   90.00
_cell.angle_beta   90.00
_cell.angle_gamma   90.00
#
_symmetry.space_group_name_H-M   'P 1'
#
loop_
_entity.id
_entity.type
_entity.pdbx_description
1 polymer ?
#
loop_
_entity_poly.entity_id
_entity_poly.type
_entity_poly.pdbx_seq_one_letter_code
_entity_poly.pdbx_strand_id
1 'polypeptide(L)'
;MSSLQKQKGFTIVELLIVIVVIGILAAITIVAFNGIQTRGYDGRRTSDVSNVKKALELYKADEGQYPAACGADNSGCQVSALSSFLVPKYIASLPQDPKSPARSYDYVRGPLASDSYAIRIYYEGVPSCKTGNNVNAGWWGALVPVC
;
A
#
# COMPACT_ATOMS: atom_id res chain seq x y z
N MET A 1 65.51 -9.13 26.14
CA MET A 1 64.53 -10.23 26.27
C MET A 1 63.26 -9.82 25.55
N SER A 2 63.16 -10.08 24.25
CA SER A 2 61.95 -9.82 23.45
C SER A 2 61.16 -11.13 23.38
N SER A 3 60.04 -11.21 24.11
CA SER A 3 59.16 -12.37 24.05
C SER A 3 58.41 -12.35 22.71
N LEU A 4 58.65 -13.36 21.87
CA LEU A 4 57.89 -13.57 20.63
C LEU A 4 56.52 -14.12 21.01
N GLN A 5 55.51 -13.26 20.98
CA GLN A 5 54.11 -13.63 21.12
C GLN A 5 53.75 -14.64 20.00
N LYS A 6 53.40 -15.88 20.38
CA LYS A 6 52.87 -16.88 19.45
C LYS A 6 51.53 -16.37 18.91
N GLN A 7 51.50 -15.97 17.65
CA GLN A 7 50.24 -15.71 16.95
C GLN A 7 49.51 -17.04 16.75
N LYS A 8 48.38 -17.21 17.45
CA LYS A 8 47.48 -18.34 17.23
C LYS A 8 46.72 -18.09 15.93
N GLY A 9 46.98 -18.89 14.91
CA GLY A 9 46.19 -18.91 13.68
C GLY A 9 44.85 -19.62 13.90
N PHE A 10 43.82 -19.18 13.19
CA PHE A 10 42.52 -19.86 13.13
C PHE A 10 42.69 -21.26 12.54
N THR A 11 41.99 -22.24 13.11
CA THR A 11 41.91 -23.58 12.53
C THR A 11 40.95 -23.60 11.34
N ILE A 12 41.22 -24.47 10.35
CA ILE A 12 40.32 -24.65 9.19
C ILE A 12 38.91 -25.06 9.66
N VAL A 13 38.83 -25.83 10.76
CA VAL A 13 37.56 -26.28 11.35
C VAL A 13 36.77 -25.10 11.92
N GLU A 14 37.42 -24.12 12.58
CA GLU A 14 36.74 -22.91 13.05
C GLU A 14 36.15 -22.10 11.89
N LEU A 15 36.91 -21.93 10.81
CA LEU A 15 36.41 -21.20 9.64
C LEU A 15 35.22 -21.93 8.98
N LEU A 16 35.28 -23.26 8.92
CA LEU A 16 34.22 -24.10 8.35
C LEU A 16 32.92 -23.99 9.14
N ILE A 17 32.98 -24.03 10.48
CA ILE A 17 31.79 -23.89 11.32
C ILE A 17 31.17 -22.49 11.14
N VAL A 18 32.00 -21.44 11.06
CA VAL A 18 31.52 -20.06 10.89
C VAL A 18 30.76 -19.87 9.58
N ILE A 19 31.27 -20.36 8.45
CA ILE A 19 30.57 -20.22 7.16
C ILE A 19 29.26 -21.01 7.14
N VAL A 20 29.19 -22.16 7.82
CA VAL A 20 27.96 -22.95 7.95
C VAL A 20 26.93 -22.19 8.78
N VAL A 21 27.33 -21.61 9.91
CA VAL A 21 26.43 -20.81 10.76
C VAL A 21 25.93 -19.58 10.01
N ILE A 22 26.80 -18.85 9.30
CA ILE A 22 26.40 -17.70 8.48
C ILE A 22 25.43 -18.12 7.37
N GLY A 23 25.68 -19.26 6.71
CA GLY A 23 24.80 -19.79 5.67
C GLY A 23 23.38 -20.10 6.19
N ILE A 24 23.28 -20.71 7.37
CA ILE A 24 21.98 -21.01 8.01
C ILE A 24 21.25 -19.71 8.39
N LEU A 25 21.94 -18.74 9.01
CA LEU A 25 21.36 -17.45 9.38
C LEU A 25 20.90 -16.65 8.15
N ALA A 26 21.69 -16.66 7.07
CA ALA A 26 21.35 -16.01 5.80
C ALA A 26 20.09 -16.62 5.16
N ALA A 27 19.96 -17.95 5.16
CA ALA A 27 18.77 -18.61 4.61
C ALA A 27 17.48 -18.25 5.36
N ILE A 28 17.52 -18.24 6.71
CA ILE A 28 16.36 -17.87 7.55
C ILE A 28 15.97 -16.40 7.33
N THR A 29 16.95 -15.50 7.29
CA THR A 29 16.70 -14.05 7.15
C THR A 29 16.05 -13.69 5.81
N ILE A 30 16.44 -14.33 4.71
CA ILE A 30 15.84 -14.09 3.38
C ILE A 30 14.34 -14.41 3.37
N VAL A 31 13.93 -15.54 3.95
CA VAL A 31 12.52 -15.95 3.98
C VAL A 31 11.70 -14.99 4.86
N ALA A 32 12.24 -14.57 6.00
CA ALA A 32 11.59 -13.62 6.90
C ALA A 32 11.41 -12.22 6.27
N PHE A 33 12.40 -11.74 5.52
CA PHE A 33 12.41 -10.38 4.96
C PHE A 33 11.27 -10.15 3.94
N ASN A 34 10.96 -11.15 3.11
CA ASN A 34 9.90 -11.04 2.09
C ASN A 34 8.50 -10.80 2.71
N GLY A 35 8.21 -11.42 3.85
CA GLY A 35 6.94 -11.26 4.54
C GLY A 35 6.78 -9.88 5.18
N ILE A 36 7.86 -9.32 5.73
CA ILE A 36 7.87 -8.00 6.37
C ILE A 36 7.66 -6.90 5.34
N GLN A 37 8.37 -6.98 4.22
CA GLN A 37 8.30 -5.97 3.16
C GLN A 37 6.87 -5.86 2.58
N THR A 38 6.23 -7.01 2.35
CA THR A 38 4.84 -7.09 1.88
C THR A 38 3.86 -6.37 2.82
N ARG A 39 3.94 -6.68 4.13
CA ARG A 39 3.10 -6.02 5.15
C ARG A 39 3.35 -4.51 5.24
N GLY A 40 4.61 -4.09 5.05
CA GLY A 40 4.97 -2.68 5.01
C GLY A 40 4.31 -1.95 3.84
N TYR A 41 4.27 -2.56 2.66
CA TYR A 41 3.57 -1.99 1.50
C TYR A 41 2.06 -1.91 1.70
N ASP A 42 1.44 -2.97 2.22
CA ASP A 42 0.00 -2.97 2.51
C ASP A 42 -0.38 -1.91 3.56
N GLY A 43 0.43 -1.76 4.62
CA GLY A 43 0.25 -0.70 5.61
C GLY A 43 0.34 0.70 5.00
N ARG A 44 1.28 0.92 4.07
CA ARG A 44 1.39 2.17 3.33
C ARG A 44 0.16 2.42 2.45
N ARG A 45 -0.34 1.40 1.74
CA ARG A 45 -1.55 1.51 0.92
C ARG A 45 -2.78 1.92 1.72
N THR A 46 -2.96 1.33 2.90
CA THR A 46 -4.05 1.68 3.79
C THR A 46 -3.94 3.13 4.28
N SER A 47 -2.73 3.58 4.62
CA SER A 47 -2.48 4.96 5.05
C SER A 47 -2.72 5.96 3.91
N ASP A 48 -2.24 5.65 2.71
CA ASP A 48 -2.42 6.43 1.50
C ASP A 48 -3.92 6.65 1.19
N VAL A 49 -4.70 5.56 1.19
CA VAL A 49 -6.13 5.63 0.95
C VAL A 49 -6.86 6.37 2.07
N SER A 50 -6.44 6.22 3.33
CA SER A 50 -6.99 7.01 4.44
C SER A 50 -6.81 8.52 4.23
N ASN A 51 -5.65 8.95 3.71
CA ASN A 51 -5.40 10.35 3.39
C ASN A 51 -6.28 10.85 2.24
N VAL A 52 -6.47 10.03 1.19
CA VAL A 52 -7.39 10.37 0.09
C VAL A 52 -8.83 10.46 0.59
N LYS A 53 -9.29 9.55 1.46
CA LYS A 53 -10.62 9.60 2.07
C LYS A 53 -10.82 10.92 2.82
N LYS A 54 -9.87 11.32 3.66
CA LYS A 54 -9.94 12.61 4.37
C LYS A 54 -10.06 13.79 3.39
N ALA A 55 -9.28 13.78 2.32
CA ALA A 55 -9.36 14.82 1.29
C ALA A 55 -10.72 14.84 0.57
N LEU A 56 -11.32 13.67 0.32
CA LEU A 56 -12.66 13.56 -0.25
C LEU A 56 -13.75 14.07 0.69
N GLU A 57 -13.64 13.79 1.99
CA GLU A 57 -14.58 14.34 2.99
C GLU A 57 -14.47 15.87 3.07
N LEU A 58 -13.26 16.43 3.04
CA LEU A 58 -13.05 17.88 3.00
C LEU A 58 -13.60 18.50 1.72
N TYR A 59 -13.35 17.88 0.56
CA TYR A 59 -13.93 18.32 -0.71
C TYR A 59 -15.46 18.34 -0.65
N LYS A 60 -16.07 17.28 -0.10
CA LYS A 60 -17.53 17.23 0.07
C LYS A 60 -18.03 18.33 1.00
N ALA A 61 -17.30 18.63 2.08
CA ALA A 61 -17.70 19.69 3.01
C ALA A 61 -17.76 21.07 2.32
N ASP A 62 -16.84 21.34 1.39
CA ASP A 62 -16.78 22.60 0.65
C ASP A 62 -17.75 22.66 -0.55
N GLU A 63 -17.83 21.59 -1.33
CA GLU A 63 -18.55 21.56 -2.62
C GLU A 63 -19.94 20.90 -2.51
N GLY A 64 -20.29 20.36 -1.35
CA GLY A 64 -21.56 19.68 -1.06
C GLY A 64 -21.71 18.27 -1.66
N GLN A 65 -20.74 17.81 -2.45
CA GLN A 65 -20.77 16.50 -3.12
C GLN A 65 -19.36 15.93 -3.31
N TYR A 66 -19.24 14.62 -3.51
CA TYR A 66 -17.97 14.01 -3.89
C TYR A 66 -17.60 14.30 -5.36
N PRO A 67 -16.31 14.33 -5.74
CA PRO A 67 -15.90 14.63 -7.11
C PRO A 67 -16.47 13.65 -8.15
N ALA A 68 -17.05 14.16 -9.23
CA ALA A 68 -17.44 13.36 -10.41
C ALA A 68 -16.23 13.07 -11.32
N ALA A 69 -15.13 12.58 -10.74
CA ALA A 69 -13.85 12.43 -11.44
C ALA A 69 -13.87 11.37 -12.54
N CYS A 70 -14.79 10.40 -12.45
CA CYS A 70 -14.90 9.29 -13.40
C CYS A 70 -15.95 9.52 -14.50
N GLY A 71 -16.45 10.75 -14.66
CA GLY A 71 -17.55 11.05 -15.56
C GLY A 71 -18.89 10.69 -14.92
N ALA A 72 -19.52 9.60 -15.37
CA ALA A 72 -20.86 9.21 -14.93
C ALA A 72 -20.86 8.48 -13.57
N ASP A 73 -21.99 8.56 -12.87
CA ASP A 73 -22.20 7.82 -11.62
C ASP A 73 -22.00 6.31 -11.82
N ASN A 74 -21.46 5.65 -10.79
CA ASN A 74 -21.08 4.24 -10.77
C ASN A 74 -20.04 3.83 -11.83
N SER A 75 -19.41 4.78 -12.51
CA SER A 75 -18.27 4.52 -13.38
C SER A 75 -16.98 4.58 -12.57
N GLY A 76 -16.20 3.51 -12.58
CA GLY A 76 -14.90 3.47 -11.90
C GLY A 76 -13.79 4.05 -12.77
N CYS A 77 -12.85 4.74 -12.16
CA CYS A 77 -11.64 5.25 -12.80
C CYS A 77 -10.46 5.20 -11.83
N GLN A 78 -9.25 5.51 -12.29
CA GLN A 78 -8.09 5.58 -11.39
C GLN A 78 -8.17 6.82 -10.50
N VAL A 79 -7.65 6.72 -9.27
CA VAL A 79 -7.58 7.85 -8.31
C VAL A 79 -6.84 9.06 -8.88
N SER A 80 -5.96 8.90 -9.87
CA SER A 80 -5.29 10.00 -10.58
C SER A 80 -6.27 11.02 -11.21
N ALA A 81 -7.49 10.58 -11.57
CA ALA A 81 -8.53 11.46 -12.08
C ALA A 81 -9.01 12.50 -11.04
N LEU A 82 -8.76 12.27 -9.75
CA LEU A 82 -9.08 13.20 -8.67
C LEU A 82 -8.07 14.36 -8.56
N SER A 83 -7.00 14.37 -9.36
CA SER A 83 -5.90 15.34 -9.22
C SER A 83 -6.38 16.79 -9.33
N SER A 84 -7.24 17.12 -10.30
CA SER A 84 -7.79 18.47 -10.48
C SER A 84 -8.78 18.90 -9.39
N PHE A 85 -9.31 17.95 -8.61
CA PHE A 85 -10.31 18.19 -7.56
C PHE A 85 -9.68 18.27 -6.18
N LEU A 86 -8.71 17.38 -5.89
CA LEU A 86 -8.13 17.22 -4.55
C LEU A 86 -6.80 17.94 -4.38
N VAL A 87 -5.99 18.06 -5.44
CA VAL A 87 -4.65 18.64 -5.37
C VAL A 87 -4.67 20.06 -5.94
N PRO A 88 -3.99 21.04 -5.31
CA PRO A 88 -3.25 20.96 -4.05
C PRO A 88 -4.09 21.30 -2.80
N LYS A 89 -5.37 21.66 -2.96
CA LYS A 89 -6.17 22.27 -1.90
C LYS A 89 -6.43 21.33 -0.70
N TYR A 90 -6.73 20.06 -0.96
CA TYR A 90 -7.16 19.11 0.08
C TYR A 90 -6.13 18.02 0.38
N ILE A 91 -5.20 17.78 -0.54
CA ILE A 91 -4.05 16.89 -0.37
C ILE A 91 -2.85 17.39 -1.20
N ALA A 92 -1.64 17.22 -0.67
CA ALA A 92 -0.41 17.70 -1.33
C ALA A 92 -0.10 16.96 -2.64
N SER A 93 -0.35 15.65 -2.68
CA SER A 93 -0.18 14.81 -3.86
C SER A 93 -1.03 13.55 -3.71
N LEU A 94 -1.53 13.03 -4.83
CA LEU A 94 -2.22 11.74 -4.80
C LEU A 94 -1.21 10.60 -4.62
N PRO A 95 -1.51 9.63 -3.75
CA PRO A 95 -0.64 8.49 -3.54
C PRO A 95 -0.60 7.60 -4.79
N GLN A 96 0.55 6.98 -5.01
CA GLN A 96 0.74 5.92 -5.99
C GLN A 96 1.19 4.66 -5.28
N ASP A 97 0.83 3.51 -5.84
CA ASP A 97 1.24 2.23 -5.29
C ASP A 97 2.77 2.12 -5.20
N PRO A 98 3.34 1.69 -4.06
CA PRO A 98 4.79 1.68 -3.85
C PRO A 98 5.57 0.72 -4.75
N LYS A 99 4.91 -0.26 -5.36
CA LYS A 99 5.55 -1.36 -6.10
C LYS A 99 5.38 -1.20 -7.60
N SER A 100 4.23 -0.70 -8.06
CA SER A 100 3.96 -0.47 -9.48
C SER A 100 3.03 0.73 -9.67
N PRO A 101 3.45 1.83 -10.34
CA PRO A 101 2.55 2.94 -10.66
C PRO A 101 1.37 2.53 -11.57
N ALA A 102 1.47 1.38 -12.24
CA ALA A 102 0.39 0.79 -13.04
C ALA A 102 -0.72 0.12 -12.19
N ARG A 103 -0.46 -0.25 -10.93
CA ARG A 103 -1.45 -0.82 -9.99
C ARG A 103 -1.95 0.29 -9.07
N SER A 104 -2.57 1.30 -9.65
CA SER A 104 -3.13 2.41 -8.86
C SER A 104 -4.42 1.99 -8.15
N TYR A 105 -4.85 2.82 -7.20
CA TYR A 105 -6.17 2.69 -6.57
C TYR A 105 -7.26 3.11 -7.56
N ASP A 106 -8.40 2.42 -7.51
CA ASP A 106 -9.57 2.81 -8.29
C ASP A 106 -10.53 3.61 -7.43
N TYR A 107 -11.14 4.64 -7.99
CA TYR A 107 -12.18 5.45 -7.39
C TYR A 107 -13.49 5.20 -8.13
N VAL A 108 -14.60 5.18 -7.40
CA VAL A 108 -15.95 5.24 -7.96
C VAL A 108 -16.79 6.13 -7.07
N ARG A 109 -17.68 6.88 -7.71
CA ARG A 109 -18.69 7.69 -7.04
C ARG A 109 -20.07 7.13 -7.40
N GLY A 110 -20.98 7.05 -6.43
CA GLY A 110 -22.38 6.73 -6.70
C GLY A 110 -23.23 7.98 -6.95
N PRO A 111 -24.53 7.79 -7.18
CA PRO A 111 -25.45 8.89 -7.47
C PRO A 111 -25.42 9.99 -6.41
N LEU A 112 -25.60 11.24 -6.83
CA LEU A 112 -25.74 12.43 -5.96
C LEU A 112 -26.58 12.16 -4.71
N ALA A 113 -27.79 11.61 -4.91
CA ALA A 113 -28.74 11.35 -3.83
C ALA A 113 -28.24 10.33 -2.78
N SER A 114 -27.23 9.51 -3.12
CA SER A 114 -26.71 8.47 -2.24
C SER A 114 -25.50 8.90 -1.43
N ASP A 115 -24.90 10.06 -1.75
CA ASP A 115 -23.69 10.54 -1.09
C ASP A 115 -22.65 9.43 -0.91
N SER A 116 -22.40 8.66 -1.97
CA SER A 116 -21.59 7.45 -1.88
C SER A 116 -20.35 7.55 -2.76
N TYR A 117 -19.25 6.98 -2.25
CA TYR A 117 -18.05 6.73 -3.02
C TYR A 117 -17.31 5.53 -2.44
N ALA A 118 -16.44 4.94 -3.25
CA ALA A 118 -15.48 3.97 -2.76
C ALA A 118 -14.14 4.11 -3.48
N ILE A 119 -13.11 3.66 -2.78
CA ILE A 119 -11.76 3.47 -3.28
C ILE A 119 -11.45 1.97 -3.17
N ARG A 120 -10.96 1.37 -4.26
CA ARG A 120 -10.51 0.00 -4.30
C ARG A 120 -9.01 -0.07 -4.05
N ILE A 121 -8.62 -0.94 -3.13
CA ILE A 121 -7.23 -1.17 -2.71
C ILE A 121 -6.79 -2.56 -3.15
N TYR A 122 -5.62 -2.64 -3.77
CA TYR A 122 -4.98 -3.89 -4.18
C TYR A 122 -3.84 -4.23 -3.22
N TYR A 123 -4.06 -5.20 -2.34
CA TYR A 123 -3.03 -5.70 -1.43
C TYR A 123 -2.24 -6.85 -2.05
N GLU A 124 -1.06 -7.16 -1.50
CA GLU A 124 -0.30 -8.33 -1.96
C GLU A 124 -0.87 -9.63 -1.37
N GLY A 125 -1.11 -10.63 -2.21
CA GLY A 125 -1.47 -11.98 -1.78
C GLY A 125 -2.89 -12.14 -1.23
N VAL A 126 -3.69 -11.08 -1.14
CA VAL A 126 -5.13 -11.13 -0.80
C VAL A 126 -5.96 -10.49 -1.92
N PRO A 127 -7.25 -10.87 -2.06
CA PRO A 127 -8.15 -10.19 -2.99
C PRO A 127 -8.27 -8.69 -2.64
N SER A 128 -8.46 -7.86 -3.66
CA SER A 128 -8.70 -6.43 -3.49
C SER A 128 -9.89 -6.18 -2.56
N CYS A 129 -9.87 -5.08 -1.82
CA CYS A 129 -10.99 -4.65 -0.99
C CYS A 129 -11.44 -3.23 -1.38
N LYS A 130 -12.61 -2.81 -0.91
CA LYS A 130 -13.16 -1.47 -1.14
C LYS A 130 -13.45 -0.76 0.17
N THR A 131 -13.24 0.55 0.19
CA THR A 131 -13.52 1.39 1.37
C THR A 131 -14.00 2.76 0.95
N GLY A 132 -14.82 3.43 1.75
CA GLY A 132 -15.38 4.74 1.38
C GLY A 132 -16.58 5.09 2.24
N ASN A 133 -17.46 5.93 1.70
CA ASN A 133 -18.72 6.33 2.34
C ASN A 133 -19.91 5.74 1.59
N ASN A 134 -20.90 5.20 2.32
CA ASN A 134 -22.10 4.55 1.74
C ASN A 134 -21.77 3.56 0.61
N VAL A 135 -20.74 2.74 0.82
CA VAL A 135 -20.13 1.89 -0.22
C VAL A 135 -21.14 0.89 -0.80
N ASN A 136 -21.34 0.92 -2.12
CA ASN A 136 -22.24 -0.01 -2.79
C ASN A 136 -21.64 -1.43 -2.87
N ALA A 137 -22.44 -2.44 -2.54
CA ALA A 137 -22.04 -3.84 -2.57
C ALA A 137 -21.69 -4.36 -3.98
N GLY A 138 -22.29 -3.80 -5.03
CA GLY A 138 -22.06 -4.19 -6.43
C GLY A 138 -20.82 -3.60 -7.08
N TRP A 139 -20.20 -2.56 -6.50
CA TRP A 139 -18.99 -1.97 -7.08
C TRP A 139 -17.83 -2.95 -7.10
N TRP A 140 -17.26 -3.11 -8.31
CA TRP A 140 -16.22 -4.10 -8.67
C TRP A 140 -16.61 -5.57 -8.42
N GLY A 141 -17.92 -5.85 -8.35
CA GLY A 141 -18.46 -7.18 -8.13
C GLY A 141 -18.54 -7.59 -6.65
N ALA A 142 -19.35 -8.62 -6.39
CA ALA A 142 -19.62 -9.11 -5.02
C ALA A 142 -18.41 -9.76 -4.34
N LEU A 143 -17.37 -10.13 -5.11
CA LEU A 143 -16.15 -10.75 -4.60
C LEU A 143 -15.16 -9.74 -3.99
N VAL A 144 -15.45 -8.44 -4.08
CA VAL A 144 -14.63 -7.38 -3.50
C VAL A 144 -15.23 -6.98 -2.15
N PRO A 145 -14.71 -7.47 -1.02
CA PRO A 145 -15.24 -7.16 0.30
C PRO A 145 -14.92 -5.73 0.72
N VAL A 146 -15.65 -5.24 1.72
CA VAL A 146 -15.32 -3.97 2.37
C VAL A 146 -14.12 -4.16 3.30
N CYS A 147 -13.16 -3.24 3.20
CA CYS A 147 -12.17 -2.97 4.24
C CYS A 147 -12.62 -1.73 5.04
#